data_AF-A0A1M5WL95-F1
#
_entry.id   AF-A0A1M5WL95-F1
#
_cell.length_a   1.000
_cell.length_b   1.000
_cell.length_c   1.000
_cell.angle_alpha   90.00
_cell.angle_beta   90.00
_cell.angle_gamma   90.00
#
_symmetry.space_group_name_H-M   'P 1'
#
loop_
_entity.id
_entity.type
_entity.pdbx_description
1 polymer ?
#
loop_
_entity_poly.entity_id
_entity_poly.type
_entity_poly.pdbx_seq_one_letter_code
_entity_poly.pdbx_strand_id
1 'polypeptide(L)'
;MAFFNKNKEKADSEVIQGVQARSIAQQLAPLAEAGKFAIKQKEKLQNEEAVTIEGIEEIGDQFEQVKDKYDNIINSVDAFKEQFENVRSISDAFGDIVEKMVKTADDSHAGMNRVDDSSNSVSDTIEAMQAVFDKFQESFDEIQDQVNQINAFANQTNLLALNASIEAARAGEAGKGFAVVATQVNKLSTEIKNLVSSIGTGMTNLNENNQSLKDSLGKTKEAIEQSHNEIAATQEIIGNIKTVADEVGDQSKEITGVFQKCDESIDAISGSIEDSNKYFNNVTDSIFELKNKITKKGLMFEDMNNVLEQFDPYINKIINDNK
;
A
#
# COMPACT_ATOMS: atom_id res chain seq x y z
N MET A 1 77.88 41.40 -70.27
CA MET A 1 79.08 42.14 -70.71
C MET A 1 79.42 43.17 -69.64
N ALA A 2 80.71 43.25 -69.32
CA ALA A 2 81.28 43.96 -68.19
C ALA A 2 81.54 45.47 -68.46
N PHE A 3 82.11 46.11 -67.43
CA PHE A 3 82.84 47.40 -67.37
C PHE A 3 82.01 48.63 -66.95
N PHE A 4 82.17 49.18 -65.74
CA PHE A 4 83.29 49.96 -65.11
C PHE A 4 83.18 51.50 -65.30
N ASN A 5 83.11 52.17 -64.14
CA ASN A 5 83.80 53.40 -63.73
C ASN A 5 83.42 54.83 -64.21
N LYS A 6 83.31 55.69 -63.17
CA LYS A 6 83.85 57.06 -62.98
C LYS A 6 83.32 58.23 -63.81
N ASN A 7 82.76 59.21 -63.11
CA ASN A 7 83.34 60.57 -62.91
C ASN A 7 82.51 61.33 -61.85
N LYS A 8 83.07 61.67 -60.69
CA LYS A 8 83.97 62.79 -60.34
C LYS A 8 83.24 64.11 -60.04
N GLU A 9 83.22 64.43 -58.74
CA GLU A 9 83.59 65.70 -58.12
C GLU A 9 83.15 67.01 -58.80
N LYS A 10 82.17 67.70 -58.17
CA LYS A 10 82.27 69.11 -57.73
C LYS A 10 80.94 69.58 -57.15
N ALA A 11 80.86 69.65 -55.83
CA ALA A 11 80.11 70.67 -55.07
C ALA A 11 80.40 70.44 -53.58
N ASP A 12 81.66 70.67 -53.19
CA ASP A 12 81.97 70.96 -51.79
C ASP A 12 81.50 72.39 -51.48
N SER A 13 81.08 72.55 -50.23
CA SER A 13 80.79 73.78 -49.51
C SER A 13 79.55 74.56 -49.94
N GLU A 14 78.40 74.22 -49.35
CA GLU A 14 77.54 75.24 -48.76
C GLU A 14 76.58 74.61 -47.72
N VAL A 15 76.55 75.24 -46.54
CA VAL A 15 75.59 75.05 -45.43
C VAL A 15 75.87 73.91 -44.45
N ILE A 16 76.85 74.18 -43.58
CA ILE A 16 76.80 73.82 -42.15
C ILE A 16 75.53 74.43 -41.51
N GLN A 17 74.99 73.73 -40.49
CA GLN A 17 73.96 74.14 -39.49
C GLN A 17 72.48 73.90 -39.84
N GLY A 18 71.90 72.89 -39.16
CA GLY A 18 70.45 72.67 -39.14
C GLY A 18 69.96 71.56 -38.21
N VAL A 19 70.76 71.07 -37.24
CA VAL A 19 70.17 70.39 -36.08
C VAL A 19 69.55 71.49 -35.24
N GLN A 20 68.27 71.79 -35.49
CA GLN A 20 67.48 72.59 -34.54
C GLN A 20 67.57 71.88 -33.20
N ALA A 21 68.29 72.47 -32.25
CA ALA A 21 68.19 72.11 -30.85
C ALA A 21 66.71 72.30 -30.46
N ARG A 22 65.91 71.21 -30.51
CA ARG A 22 64.55 71.23 -29.98
C ARG A 22 64.65 71.77 -28.56
N SER A 23 63.81 72.74 -28.20
CA SER A 23 63.78 73.20 -26.82
C SER A 23 63.51 71.99 -25.91
N ILE A 24 64.07 71.99 -24.70
CA ILE A 24 63.88 70.89 -23.74
C ILE A 24 62.38 70.60 -23.53
N ALA A 25 61.52 71.62 -23.64
CA ALA A 25 60.07 71.47 -23.66
C ALA A 25 59.53 70.61 -24.83
N GLN A 26 60.06 70.78 -26.05
CA GLN A 26 59.67 69.97 -27.21
C GLN A 26 60.19 68.53 -27.13
N GLN A 27 61.30 68.29 -26.43
CA GLN A 27 61.83 66.94 -26.19
C GLN A 27 61.06 66.20 -25.09
N LEU A 28 60.54 66.92 -24.09
CA LEU A 28 59.80 66.35 -22.96
C LEU A 28 58.28 66.22 -23.21
N ALA A 29 57.72 66.90 -24.22
CA ALA A 29 56.28 66.82 -24.54
C ALA A 29 55.75 65.38 -24.77
N PRO A 30 56.45 64.48 -25.48
CA PRO A 30 56.03 63.08 -25.61
C PRO A 30 55.99 62.32 -24.27
N LEU A 31 56.85 62.69 -23.32
CA LEU A 31 56.90 62.08 -22.00
C LEU A 31 55.73 62.54 -21.13
N ALA A 32 55.36 63.82 -21.20
CA ALA A 32 54.17 64.35 -20.54
C ALA A 32 52.88 63.71 -21.10
N GLU A 33 52.79 63.55 -22.42
CA GLU A 33 51.65 62.89 -23.05
C GLU A 33 51.58 61.39 -22.67
N ALA A 34 52.73 60.71 -22.58
CA ALA A 34 52.80 59.33 -22.09
C ALA A 34 52.37 59.21 -20.62
N GLY A 35 52.73 60.17 -19.76
CA GLY A 35 52.28 60.24 -18.36
C GLY A 35 50.76 60.41 -18.24
N LYS A 36 50.18 61.36 -18.99
CA LYS A 36 48.72 61.55 -19.06
C LYS A 36 47.98 60.33 -19.60
N PHE A 37 48.52 59.69 -20.64
CA PHE A 37 47.98 58.44 -21.16
C PHE A 37 48.03 57.32 -20.12
N ALA A 38 49.14 57.19 -19.37
CA ALA A 38 49.29 56.21 -18.31
C ALA A 38 48.29 56.43 -17.15
N ILE A 39 48.07 57.68 -16.73
CA ILE A 39 47.04 58.04 -15.72
C ILE A 39 45.66 57.60 -16.21
N LYS A 40 45.30 57.96 -17.45
CA LYS A 40 44.01 57.61 -18.04
C LYS A 40 43.80 56.10 -18.17
N GLN A 41 44.83 55.34 -18.52
CA GLN A 41 44.76 53.88 -18.59
C GLN A 41 44.66 53.24 -17.21
N LYS A 42 45.39 53.76 -16.21
CA LYS A 42 45.26 53.33 -14.82
C LYS A 42 43.85 53.58 -14.28
N GLU A 43 43.23 54.73 -14.56
CA GLU A 43 41.87 55.05 -14.09
C GLU A 43 40.83 54.06 -14.64
N LYS A 44 40.95 53.71 -15.92
CA LYS A 44 40.12 52.66 -16.52
C LYS A 44 40.30 51.31 -15.82
N LEU A 45 41.55 50.91 -15.57
CA LEU A 45 41.85 49.65 -14.90
C LEU A 45 41.34 49.62 -13.44
N GLN A 46 41.44 50.73 -12.71
CA GLN A 46 40.88 50.84 -11.35
C GLN A 46 39.35 50.73 -11.36
N ASN A 47 38.68 51.35 -12.35
CA ASN A 47 37.23 51.22 -12.50
C ASN A 47 36.82 49.79 -12.85
N GLU A 48 37.56 49.12 -13.74
CA GLU A 48 37.35 47.69 -14.04
C GLU A 48 37.55 46.80 -12.80
N GLU A 49 38.52 47.12 -11.93
CA GLU A 49 38.71 46.39 -10.67
C GLU A 49 37.57 46.57 -9.68
N ALA A 50 37.03 47.78 -9.54
CA ALA A 50 35.88 48.04 -8.69
C ALA A 50 34.68 47.17 -9.11
N VAL A 51 34.39 47.14 -10.42
CA VAL A 51 33.34 46.26 -10.99
C VAL A 51 33.67 44.78 -10.77
N THR A 52 34.94 44.39 -10.84
CA THR A 52 35.35 43.00 -10.58
C THR A 52 35.15 42.60 -9.12
N ILE A 53 35.39 43.51 -8.16
CA ILE A 53 35.13 43.27 -6.73
C ILE A 53 33.64 43.05 -6.49
N GLU A 54 32.78 43.92 -7.03
CA GLU A 54 31.32 43.78 -6.92
C GLU A 54 30.86 42.43 -7.49
N GLY A 55 31.37 42.03 -8.66
CA GLY A 55 31.05 40.73 -9.25
C GLY A 55 31.52 39.54 -8.42
N ILE A 56 32.64 39.64 -7.70
CA ILE A 56 33.12 38.57 -6.79
C ILE A 56 32.27 38.50 -5.52
N GLU A 57 31.83 39.64 -4.98
CA GLU A 57 30.91 39.67 -3.85
C GLU A 57 29.56 39.05 -4.22
N GLU A 58 29.01 39.37 -5.39
CA GLU A 58 27.79 38.74 -5.90
C GLU A 58 27.95 37.21 -6.06
N ILE A 59 29.09 36.74 -6.59
CA ILE A 59 29.38 35.31 -6.68
C ILE A 59 29.46 34.67 -5.28
N GLY A 60 30.06 35.34 -4.31
CA GLY A 60 30.11 34.90 -2.92
C GLY A 60 28.71 34.69 -2.34
N ASP A 61 27.87 35.71 -2.45
CA ASP A 61 26.49 35.68 -1.94
C ASP A 61 25.65 34.60 -2.64
N GLN A 62 25.84 34.39 -3.95
CA GLN A 62 25.17 33.32 -4.68
C GLN A 62 25.65 31.94 -4.22
N PHE A 63 26.94 31.75 -3.95
CA PHE A 63 27.47 30.48 -3.47
C PHE A 63 27.01 30.15 -2.04
N GLU A 64 26.88 31.16 -1.18
CA GLU A 64 26.32 30.98 0.17
C GLU A 64 24.85 30.51 0.10
N GLN A 65 24.04 31.10 -0.77
CA GLN A 65 22.66 30.63 -1.01
C GLN A 65 22.60 29.20 -1.55
N VAL A 66 23.54 28.80 -2.42
CA VAL A 66 23.60 27.43 -2.92
C VAL A 66 23.95 26.46 -1.79
N LYS A 67 24.86 26.84 -0.89
CA LYS A 67 25.23 26.06 0.29
C LYS A 67 24.04 25.87 1.23
N ASP A 68 23.27 26.93 1.51
CA ASP A 68 22.05 26.84 2.34
C ASP A 68 21.01 25.89 1.73
N LYS A 69 20.83 25.94 0.41
CA LYS A 69 19.96 24.98 -0.30
C LYS A 69 20.49 23.56 -0.19
N TYR A 70 21.81 23.38 -0.12
CA TYR A 70 22.44 22.09 0.05
C TYR A 70 22.21 21.50 1.44
N ASP A 71 22.29 22.31 2.49
CA ASP A 71 21.97 21.87 3.85
C ASP A 71 20.51 21.38 3.97
N ASN A 72 19.58 21.97 3.21
CA ASN A 72 18.21 21.46 3.12
C ASN A 72 18.12 20.07 2.47
N ILE A 73 19.00 19.75 1.51
CA ILE A 73 19.08 18.41 0.92
C ILE A 73 19.55 17.40 1.96
N ILE A 74 20.53 17.75 2.79
CA ILE A 74 21.01 16.89 3.89
C ILE A 74 19.86 16.51 4.81
N ASN A 75 19.11 17.50 5.30
CA ASN A 75 17.94 17.28 6.16
C ASN A 75 16.87 16.41 5.46
N SER A 76 16.69 16.60 4.15
CA SER A 76 15.74 15.80 3.36
C SER A 76 16.17 14.34 3.25
N VAL A 77 17.47 14.06 3.09
CA VAL A 77 18.01 12.70 3.04
C VAL A 77 17.83 11.98 4.37
N ASP A 78 18.05 12.66 5.50
CA ASP A 78 17.83 12.08 6.82
C ASP A 78 16.34 11.79 7.08
N ALA A 79 15.46 12.70 6.66
CA ALA A 79 14.01 12.46 6.71
C ALA A 79 13.59 11.26 5.82
N PHE A 80 14.22 11.09 4.65
CA PHE A 80 13.99 9.92 3.80
C PHE A 80 14.42 8.62 4.48
N LYS A 81 15.57 8.59 5.16
CA LYS A 81 16.03 7.42 5.93
C LYS A 81 14.99 6.99 6.96
N GLU A 82 14.51 7.93 7.77
CA GLU A 82 13.49 7.66 8.80
C GLU A 82 12.19 7.13 8.17
N GLN A 83 11.76 7.69 7.03
CA GLN A 83 10.60 7.18 6.32
C GLN A 83 10.80 5.74 5.84
N PHE A 84 11.96 5.40 5.27
CA PHE A 84 12.23 4.02 4.83
C PHE A 84 12.27 3.03 5.99
N GLU A 85 12.83 3.40 7.14
CA GLU A 85 12.79 2.55 8.35
C GLU A 85 11.35 2.27 8.79
N ASN A 86 10.49 3.29 8.78
CA ASN A 86 9.07 3.11 9.12
C ASN A 86 8.36 2.18 8.13
N VAL A 87 8.55 2.36 6.82
CA VAL A 87 7.90 1.48 5.83
C VAL A 87 8.49 0.07 5.88
N ARG A 88 9.77 -0.10 6.22
CA ARG A 88 10.39 -1.43 6.44
C ARG A 88 9.73 -2.17 7.60
N SER A 89 9.50 -1.50 8.72
CA SER A 89 8.75 -2.05 9.85
C SER A 89 7.33 -2.49 9.46
N ILE A 90 6.65 -1.70 8.63
CA ILE A 90 5.34 -2.08 8.06
C ILE A 90 5.47 -3.32 7.16
N SER A 91 6.52 -3.41 6.35
CA SER A 91 6.78 -4.57 5.49
C SER A 91 7.00 -5.85 6.28
N ASP A 92 7.72 -5.78 7.40
CA ASP A 92 7.93 -6.91 8.30
C ASP A 92 6.60 -7.34 8.95
N ALA A 93 5.75 -6.38 9.32
CA ALA A 93 4.41 -6.68 9.86
C ALA A 93 3.51 -7.42 8.85
N PHE A 94 3.71 -7.26 7.53
CA PHE A 94 3.00 -8.09 6.55
C PHE A 94 3.39 -9.57 6.64
N GLY A 95 4.63 -9.89 6.98
CA GLY A 95 5.06 -11.28 7.20
C GLY A 95 4.25 -11.95 8.32
N ASP A 96 4.10 -11.26 9.45
CA ASP A 96 3.28 -11.74 10.58
C ASP A 96 1.79 -11.89 10.20
N ILE A 97 1.28 -10.99 9.36
CA ILE A 97 -0.11 -11.04 8.87
C ILE A 97 -0.31 -12.25 7.96
N VAL A 98 0.64 -12.54 7.06
CA VAL A 98 0.61 -13.73 6.20
C VAL A 98 0.61 -15.00 7.03
N GLU A 99 1.48 -15.11 8.04
CA GLU A 99 1.51 -16.26 8.94
C GLU A 99 0.16 -16.46 9.65
N LYS A 100 -0.42 -15.38 10.18
CA LYS A 100 -1.74 -15.41 10.83
C LYS A 100 -2.86 -15.78 9.87
N MET A 101 -2.83 -15.30 8.63
CA MET A 101 -3.82 -15.66 7.60
C MET A 101 -3.75 -17.14 7.27
N VAL A 102 -2.55 -17.68 7.01
CA VAL A 102 -2.36 -19.11 6.72
C VAL A 102 -2.84 -19.96 7.89
N LYS A 103 -2.45 -19.62 9.13
CA LYS A 103 -2.91 -20.34 10.32
C LYS A 103 -4.43 -20.30 10.47
N THR A 104 -5.04 -19.13 10.28
CA THR A 104 -6.50 -18.98 10.38
C THR A 104 -7.21 -19.79 9.29
N ALA A 105 -6.66 -19.83 8.08
CA ALA A 105 -7.17 -20.63 6.97
C ALA A 105 -7.10 -22.13 7.30
N ASP A 106 -5.97 -22.62 7.83
CA ASP A 106 -5.79 -24.02 8.23
C ASP A 106 -6.73 -24.40 9.39
N ASP A 107 -6.83 -23.56 10.42
CA ASP A 107 -7.75 -23.76 11.56
C ASP A 107 -9.21 -23.77 11.10
N SER A 108 -9.58 -22.89 10.16
CA SER A 108 -10.92 -22.84 9.57
C SER A 108 -11.21 -24.07 8.71
N HIS A 109 -10.23 -24.56 7.95
CA HIS A 109 -10.36 -25.77 7.16
C HIS A 109 -10.60 -27.00 8.06
N ALA A 110 -9.80 -27.14 9.13
CA ALA A 110 -9.98 -28.19 10.12
C ALA A 110 -11.30 -28.05 10.90
N GLY A 111 -11.76 -26.82 11.13
CA GLY A 111 -13.09 -26.52 11.65
C GLY A 111 -14.18 -27.06 10.71
N MET A 112 -14.07 -26.76 9.42
CA MET A 112 -15.07 -27.12 8.43
C MET A 112 -15.16 -28.63 8.21
N ASN A 113 -14.04 -29.34 8.21
CA ASN A 113 -14.04 -30.81 8.12
C ASN A 113 -14.78 -31.45 9.31
N ARG A 114 -14.65 -30.88 10.52
CA ARG A 114 -15.41 -31.36 11.69
C ARG A 114 -16.92 -31.11 11.56
N VAL A 115 -17.32 -29.98 10.95
CA VAL A 115 -18.74 -29.70 10.68
C VAL A 115 -19.26 -30.69 9.64
N ASP A 116 -18.50 -30.96 8.58
CA ASP A 116 -18.87 -31.94 7.54
C ASP A 116 -19.05 -33.35 8.11
N ASP A 117 -18.10 -33.83 8.92
CA ASP A 117 -18.20 -35.11 9.63
C ASP A 117 -19.44 -35.17 10.54
N SER A 118 -19.75 -34.08 11.23
CA SER A 118 -20.94 -33.97 12.08
C SER A 118 -22.22 -33.99 11.24
N SER A 119 -22.26 -33.30 10.11
CA SER A 119 -23.41 -33.27 9.19
C SER A 119 -23.66 -34.65 8.60
N ASN A 120 -22.61 -35.36 8.19
CA ASN A 120 -22.70 -36.75 7.73
C ASN A 120 -23.27 -37.67 8.82
N SER A 121 -22.80 -37.54 10.07
CA SER A 121 -23.31 -38.34 11.20
C SER A 121 -24.80 -38.07 11.49
N VAL A 122 -25.25 -36.82 11.33
CA VAL A 122 -26.66 -36.47 11.46
C VAL A 122 -27.47 -37.04 10.29
N SER A 123 -26.94 -37.01 9.07
CA SER A 123 -27.56 -37.64 7.89
C SER A 123 -27.81 -39.13 8.12
N ASP A 124 -26.79 -39.87 8.58
CA ASP A 124 -26.90 -41.30 8.90
C ASP A 124 -27.98 -41.56 9.97
N THR A 125 -28.07 -40.68 10.97
CA THR A 125 -29.09 -40.77 12.03
C THR A 125 -30.49 -40.55 11.48
N ILE A 126 -30.67 -39.61 10.55
CA ILE A 126 -31.97 -39.35 9.89
C ILE A 126 -32.39 -40.57 9.06
N GLU A 127 -31.46 -41.17 8.31
CA GLU A 127 -31.74 -42.39 7.53
C GLU A 127 -32.17 -43.55 8.43
N ALA A 128 -31.48 -43.74 9.55
CA ALA A 128 -31.85 -44.75 10.54
C ALA A 128 -33.24 -44.46 11.15
N MET A 129 -33.56 -43.20 11.45
CA MET A 129 -34.87 -42.79 11.95
C MET A 129 -35.98 -43.04 10.92
N GLN A 130 -35.73 -42.76 9.64
CA GLN A 130 -36.68 -43.07 8.56
C GLN A 130 -36.98 -44.58 8.48
N ALA A 131 -35.96 -45.43 8.58
CA ALA A 131 -36.16 -46.88 8.56
C ALA A 131 -36.99 -47.39 9.77
N VAL A 132 -36.79 -46.79 10.95
CA VAL A 132 -37.61 -47.10 12.14
C VAL A 132 -39.05 -46.61 11.94
N PHE A 133 -39.21 -45.43 11.37
CA PHE A 133 -40.51 -44.84 11.08
C PHE A 133 -41.34 -45.67 10.10
N ASP A 134 -40.72 -46.16 9.03
CA ASP A 134 -41.41 -47.00 8.04
C ASP A 134 -41.94 -48.29 8.66
N LYS A 135 -41.15 -48.95 9.53
CA LYS A 135 -41.60 -50.13 10.28
C LYS A 135 -42.71 -49.82 11.29
N PHE A 136 -42.63 -48.64 11.93
CA PHE A 136 -43.67 -48.19 12.83
C PHE A 136 -44.99 -47.98 12.09
N GLN A 137 -44.96 -47.34 10.92
CA GLN A 137 -46.14 -47.13 10.08
C GLN A 137 -46.77 -48.46 9.65
N GLU A 138 -45.96 -49.44 9.24
CA GLU A 138 -46.44 -50.79 8.89
C GLU A 138 -47.16 -51.44 10.09
N SER A 139 -46.54 -51.42 11.28
CA SER A 139 -47.15 -51.97 12.50
C SER A 139 -48.42 -51.22 12.91
N PHE A 140 -48.44 -49.91 12.69
CA PHE A 140 -49.58 -49.05 12.99
C PHE A 140 -50.77 -49.39 12.08
N ASP A 141 -50.54 -49.54 10.78
CA ASP A 141 -51.58 -49.91 9.82
C ASP A 141 -52.17 -51.30 10.15
N GLU A 142 -51.32 -52.28 10.53
CA GLU A 142 -51.78 -53.59 10.99
C GLU A 142 -52.68 -53.53 12.23
N ILE A 143 -52.32 -52.71 13.23
CA ILE A 143 -53.14 -52.51 14.44
C ILE A 143 -54.47 -51.85 14.06
N GLN A 144 -54.45 -50.86 13.18
CA GLN A 144 -55.65 -50.17 12.73
C GLN A 144 -56.62 -51.14 12.05
N ASP A 145 -56.12 -52.08 11.25
CA ASP A 145 -56.91 -53.14 10.64
C ASP A 145 -57.50 -54.11 11.67
N GLN A 146 -56.72 -54.52 12.67
CA GLN A 146 -57.22 -55.37 13.76
C GLN A 146 -58.32 -54.68 14.57
N VAL A 147 -58.16 -53.39 14.89
CA VAL A 147 -59.16 -52.59 15.60
C VAL A 147 -60.46 -52.49 14.78
N ASN A 148 -60.35 -52.31 13.46
CA ASN A 148 -61.50 -52.32 12.56
C ASN A 148 -62.22 -53.67 12.55
N GLN A 149 -61.49 -54.79 12.56
CA GLN A 149 -62.08 -56.13 12.67
C GLN A 149 -62.80 -56.35 14.01
N ILE A 150 -62.22 -55.90 15.13
CA ILE A 150 -62.87 -55.99 16.45
C ILE A 150 -64.17 -55.17 16.46
N ASN A 151 -64.18 -53.99 15.84
CA ASN A 151 -65.40 -53.21 15.68
C ASN A 151 -66.47 -53.98 14.90
N ALA A 152 -66.08 -54.66 13.82
CA ALA A 152 -66.98 -55.50 13.04
C ALA A 152 -67.53 -56.67 13.87
N PHE A 153 -66.70 -57.35 14.66
CA PHE A 153 -67.13 -58.41 15.57
C PHE A 153 -68.07 -57.90 16.66
N ALA A 154 -67.81 -56.73 17.23
CA ALA A 154 -68.68 -56.13 18.23
C ALA A 154 -70.05 -55.72 17.62
N ASN A 155 -70.06 -55.23 16.37
CA ASN A 155 -71.29 -54.98 15.62
C ASN A 155 -72.10 -56.25 15.38
N GLN A 156 -71.44 -57.33 14.94
CA GLN A 156 -72.08 -58.60 14.67
C GLN A 156 -72.62 -59.26 15.95
N THR A 157 -71.85 -59.22 17.04
CA THR A 157 -72.25 -59.74 18.35
C THR A 157 -73.43 -58.96 18.91
N ASN A 158 -73.44 -57.64 18.75
CA ASN A 158 -74.57 -56.80 19.14
C ASN A 158 -75.86 -57.16 18.35
N LEU A 159 -75.75 -57.40 17.05
CA LEU A 159 -76.87 -57.85 16.22
C LEU A 159 -77.37 -59.24 16.62
N LEU A 160 -76.47 -60.18 16.91
CA LEU A 160 -76.81 -61.52 17.42
C LEU A 160 -77.53 -61.44 18.78
N ALA A 161 -77.03 -60.60 19.69
CA ALA A 161 -77.64 -60.37 20.99
C ALA A 161 -79.04 -59.74 20.89
N LEU A 162 -79.22 -58.81 19.94
CA LEU A 162 -80.53 -58.23 19.66
C LEU A 162 -81.51 -59.29 19.15
N ASN A 163 -81.11 -60.11 18.18
CA ASN A 163 -81.92 -61.21 17.65
C ASN A 163 -82.28 -62.23 18.75
N ALA A 164 -81.33 -62.57 19.61
CA ALA A 164 -81.56 -63.46 20.75
C ALA A 164 -82.53 -62.86 21.78
N SER A 165 -82.46 -61.54 22.03
CA SER A 165 -83.39 -60.83 22.91
C SER A 165 -84.82 -60.83 22.36
N ILE A 166 -84.97 -60.62 21.04
CA ILE A 166 -86.26 -60.70 20.35
C ILE A 166 -86.86 -62.11 20.47
N GLU A 167 -86.07 -63.16 20.22
CA GLU A 167 -86.56 -64.53 20.26
C GLU A 167 -86.85 -65.00 21.71
N ALA A 168 -86.07 -64.52 22.68
CA ALA A 168 -86.34 -64.75 24.10
C ALA A 168 -87.65 -64.09 24.56
N ALA A 169 -87.95 -62.87 24.07
CA ALA A 169 -89.25 -62.23 24.31
C ALA A 169 -90.40 -62.99 23.66
N ARG A 170 -90.17 -63.58 22.48
CA ARG A 170 -91.14 -64.38 21.73
C ARG A 170 -91.49 -65.71 22.43
N ALA A 171 -90.54 -66.31 23.15
CA ALA A 171 -90.73 -67.51 23.95
C ALA A 171 -91.48 -67.28 25.29
N GLY A 172 -91.78 -66.02 25.65
CA GLY A 172 -92.57 -65.69 26.84
C GLY A 172 -91.90 -66.11 28.16
N GLU A 173 -92.63 -66.79 29.04
CA GLU A 173 -92.12 -67.27 30.35
C GLU A 173 -90.89 -68.19 30.21
N ALA A 174 -90.83 -69.04 29.18
CA ALA A 174 -89.73 -69.97 28.96
C ALA A 174 -88.43 -69.28 28.51
N GLY A 175 -88.51 -68.05 27.99
CA GLY A 175 -87.37 -67.29 27.46
C GLY A 175 -86.71 -66.33 28.45
N LYS A 176 -87.25 -66.16 29.68
CA LYS A 176 -86.76 -65.16 30.64
C LYS A 176 -85.25 -65.27 30.94
N GLY A 177 -84.73 -66.48 31.09
CA GLY A 177 -83.29 -66.70 31.31
C GLY A 177 -82.43 -66.27 30.12
N PHE A 178 -82.88 -66.58 28.90
CA PHE A 178 -82.20 -66.18 27.67
C PHE A 178 -82.26 -64.66 27.43
N ALA A 179 -83.36 -63.99 27.82
CA ALA A 179 -83.50 -62.56 27.72
C ALA A 179 -82.46 -61.81 28.58
N VAL A 180 -82.17 -62.32 29.79
CA VAL A 180 -81.14 -61.74 30.68
C VAL A 180 -79.74 -61.89 30.06
N VAL A 181 -79.42 -63.07 29.51
CA VAL A 181 -78.14 -63.30 28.83
C VAL A 181 -77.99 -62.41 27.60
N ALA A 182 -79.01 -62.36 26.73
CA ALA A 182 -79.00 -61.51 25.54
C ALA A 182 -78.81 -60.02 25.88
N THR A 183 -79.44 -59.53 26.95
CA THR A 183 -79.23 -58.16 27.44
C THR A 183 -77.79 -57.92 27.89
N GLN A 184 -77.18 -58.86 28.60
CA GLN A 184 -75.77 -58.74 29.01
C GLN A 184 -74.80 -58.80 27.84
N VAL A 185 -75.04 -59.66 26.84
CA VAL A 185 -74.20 -59.73 25.62
C VAL A 185 -74.30 -58.45 24.80
N ASN A 186 -75.50 -57.85 24.70
CA ASN A 186 -75.68 -56.55 24.04
C ASN A 186 -74.90 -55.44 24.77
N LYS A 187 -75.03 -55.38 26.09
CA LYS A 187 -74.29 -54.42 26.92
C LYS A 187 -72.78 -54.58 26.73
N LEU A 188 -72.26 -55.81 26.79
CA LEU A 188 -70.84 -56.09 26.58
C LEU A 188 -70.37 -55.69 25.17
N SER A 189 -71.16 -55.98 24.14
CA SER A 189 -70.85 -55.60 22.76
C SER A 189 -70.78 -54.07 22.59
N THR A 190 -71.66 -53.34 23.29
CA THR A 190 -71.65 -51.87 23.30
C THR A 190 -70.44 -51.31 24.05
N GLU A 191 -70.06 -51.90 25.18
CA GLU A 191 -68.83 -51.54 25.90
C GLU A 191 -67.57 -51.78 25.03
N ILE A 192 -67.50 -52.90 24.31
CA ILE A 192 -66.41 -53.19 23.37
C ILE A 192 -66.34 -52.12 22.27
N LYS A 193 -67.48 -51.73 21.67
CA LYS A 193 -67.51 -50.65 20.67
C LYS A 193 -66.98 -49.33 21.20
N ASN A 194 -67.35 -48.97 22.43
CA ASN A 194 -66.88 -47.73 23.06
C ASN A 194 -65.36 -47.77 23.29
N LEU A 195 -64.83 -48.93 23.72
CA LEU A 195 -63.38 -49.15 23.83
C LEU A 195 -62.68 -49.01 22.48
N VAL A 196 -63.19 -49.68 21.44
CA VAL A 196 -62.64 -49.61 20.08
C VAL A 196 -62.66 -48.17 19.54
N SER A 197 -63.74 -47.43 19.78
CA SER A 197 -63.83 -46.01 19.42
C SER A 197 -62.75 -45.17 20.12
N SER A 198 -62.53 -45.42 21.42
CA SER A 198 -61.48 -44.72 22.18
C SER A 198 -60.06 -45.08 21.70
N ILE A 199 -59.82 -46.35 21.34
CA ILE A 199 -58.57 -46.78 20.69
C ILE A 199 -58.41 -46.07 19.34
N GLY A 200 -59.47 -46.00 18.53
CA GLY A 200 -59.45 -45.30 17.24
C GLY A 200 -59.06 -43.83 17.37
N THR A 201 -59.60 -43.10 18.35
CA THR A 201 -59.18 -41.71 18.62
C THR A 201 -57.70 -41.62 19.01
N GLY A 202 -57.22 -42.53 19.86
CA GLY A 202 -55.79 -42.60 20.21
C GLY A 202 -54.90 -42.88 19.01
N MET A 203 -55.37 -43.74 18.09
CA MET A 203 -54.72 -44.08 16.83
C MET A 203 -54.62 -42.85 15.92
N THR A 204 -55.71 -42.12 15.70
CA THR A 204 -55.70 -40.88 14.92
C THR A 204 -54.69 -39.87 15.45
N ASN A 205 -54.66 -39.63 16.77
CA ASN A 205 -53.71 -38.71 17.39
C ASN A 205 -52.26 -39.18 17.19
N LEU A 206 -51.99 -40.49 17.29
CA LEU A 206 -50.67 -41.04 17.00
C LEU A 206 -50.28 -40.84 15.53
N ASN A 207 -51.20 -41.02 14.59
CA ASN A 207 -50.95 -40.78 13.16
C ASN A 207 -50.62 -39.31 12.87
N GLU A 208 -51.32 -38.36 13.49
CA GLU A 208 -51.03 -36.92 13.35
C GLU A 208 -49.64 -36.56 13.89
N ASN A 209 -49.26 -37.11 15.05
CA ASN A 209 -47.92 -36.96 15.61
C ASN A 209 -46.86 -37.58 14.68
N ASN A 210 -47.18 -38.72 14.07
CA ASN A 210 -46.29 -39.42 13.14
C ASN A 210 -46.04 -38.59 11.89
N GLN A 211 -47.08 -38.03 11.28
CA GLN A 211 -46.95 -37.15 10.13
C GLN A 211 -46.08 -35.91 10.46
N SER A 212 -46.31 -35.31 11.64
CA SER A 212 -45.51 -34.17 12.10
C SER A 212 -44.02 -34.51 12.28
N LEU A 213 -43.73 -35.73 12.76
CA LEU A 213 -42.36 -36.23 12.86
C LEU A 213 -41.72 -36.43 11.48
N LYS A 214 -42.45 -37.00 10.52
CA LYS A 214 -41.97 -37.17 9.13
C LYS A 214 -41.63 -35.84 8.48
N ASP A 215 -42.49 -34.84 8.63
CA ASP A 215 -42.26 -33.50 8.11
C ASP A 215 -41.02 -32.86 8.75
N SER A 216 -40.80 -33.10 10.05
CA SER A 216 -39.62 -32.62 10.78
C SER A 216 -38.33 -33.29 10.31
N LEU A 217 -38.37 -34.61 10.04
CA LEU A 217 -37.23 -35.33 9.45
C LEU A 217 -36.90 -34.81 8.05
N GLY A 218 -37.92 -34.53 7.22
CA GLY A 218 -37.76 -33.92 5.90
C GLY A 218 -37.04 -32.56 5.97
N LYS A 219 -37.50 -31.66 6.84
CA LYS A 219 -36.86 -30.35 7.06
C LYS A 219 -35.43 -30.48 7.58
N THR A 220 -35.17 -31.46 8.43
CA THR A 220 -33.81 -31.69 8.96
C THR A 220 -32.88 -32.17 7.84
N LYS A 221 -33.36 -33.04 6.95
CA LYS A 221 -32.60 -33.46 5.76
C LYS A 221 -32.26 -32.28 4.85
N GLU A 222 -33.24 -31.43 4.53
CA GLU A 222 -33.02 -30.21 3.75
C GLU A 222 -31.98 -29.28 4.40
N ALA A 223 -32.02 -29.13 5.73
CA ALA A 223 -31.06 -28.33 6.47
C ALA A 223 -29.63 -28.90 6.41
N ILE A 224 -29.48 -30.23 6.41
CA ILE A 224 -28.17 -30.90 6.24
C ILE A 224 -27.64 -30.72 4.82
N GLU A 225 -28.48 -30.85 3.80
CA GLU A 225 -28.09 -30.58 2.41
C GLU A 225 -27.64 -29.13 2.23
N GLN A 226 -28.34 -28.17 2.84
CA GLN A 226 -27.90 -26.77 2.88
C GLN A 226 -26.57 -26.61 3.61
N SER A 227 -26.38 -27.29 4.74
CA SER A 227 -25.12 -27.25 5.49
C SER A 227 -23.92 -27.71 4.65
N HIS A 228 -24.05 -28.78 3.86
CA HIS A 228 -22.98 -29.22 2.95
C HIS A 228 -22.65 -28.18 1.87
N ASN A 229 -23.66 -27.49 1.33
CA ASN A 229 -23.41 -26.41 0.37
C ASN A 229 -22.66 -25.23 1.01
N GLU A 230 -23.03 -24.85 2.23
CA GLU A 230 -22.35 -23.79 2.99
C GLU A 230 -20.92 -24.18 3.37
N ILE A 231 -20.70 -25.45 3.73
CA ILE A 231 -19.37 -26.03 3.96
C ILE A 231 -18.50 -25.87 2.71
N ALA A 232 -18.99 -26.31 1.55
CA ALA A 232 -18.24 -26.26 0.29
C ALA A 232 -17.90 -24.81 -0.11
N ALA A 233 -18.87 -23.89 -0.01
CA ALA A 233 -18.64 -22.47 -0.27
C ALA A 233 -17.59 -21.87 0.68
N THR A 234 -17.60 -22.26 1.95
CA THR A 234 -16.62 -21.76 2.91
C THR A 234 -15.23 -22.34 2.66
N GLN A 235 -15.12 -23.60 2.24
CA GLN A 235 -13.84 -24.19 1.83
C GLN A 235 -13.23 -23.46 0.62
N GLU A 236 -14.04 -23.01 -0.34
CA GLU A 236 -13.58 -22.18 -1.46
C GLU A 236 -13.02 -20.83 -0.97
N ILE A 237 -13.74 -20.17 -0.05
CA ILE A 237 -13.28 -18.91 0.56
C ILE A 237 -11.94 -19.10 1.28
N ILE A 238 -11.79 -20.20 2.04
CA ILE A 238 -10.53 -20.54 2.72
C ILE A 238 -9.40 -20.73 1.70
N GLY A 239 -9.66 -21.38 0.56
CA GLY A 239 -8.71 -21.50 -0.55
C GLY A 239 -8.27 -20.14 -1.08
N ASN A 240 -9.22 -19.22 -1.29
CA ASN A 240 -8.93 -17.84 -1.73
C ASN A 240 -8.10 -17.06 -0.71
N ILE A 241 -8.36 -17.23 0.60
CA ILE A 241 -7.56 -16.61 1.66
C ILE A 241 -6.10 -17.05 1.56
N LYS A 242 -5.84 -18.33 1.29
CA LYS A 242 -4.48 -18.86 1.13
C LYS A 242 -3.78 -18.25 -0.09
N THR A 243 -4.47 -18.15 -1.22
CA THR A 243 -3.95 -17.47 -2.42
C THR A 243 -3.58 -16.01 -2.12
N VAL A 244 -4.46 -15.27 -1.45
CA VAL A 244 -4.18 -13.88 -1.05
C VAL A 244 -2.99 -13.80 -0.09
N ALA A 245 -2.86 -14.75 0.84
CA ALA A 245 -1.71 -14.79 1.73
C ALA A 245 -0.38 -15.00 0.98
N ASP A 246 -0.37 -15.85 -0.05
CA ASP A 246 0.80 -16.04 -0.91
C ASP A 246 1.13 -14.76 -1.70
N GLU A 247 0.11 -14.10 -2.29
CA GLU A 247 0.28 -12.83 -3.02
C GLU A 247 0.84 -11.71 -2.12
N VAL A 248 0.32 -11.56 -0.90
CA VAL A 248 0.84 -10.59 0.07
C VAL A 248 2.27 -10.93 0.49
N GLY A 249 2.58 -12.23 0.64
CA GLY A 249 3.93 -12.70 0.94
C GLY A 249 4.94 -12.35 -0.15
N ASP A 250 4.56 -12.50 -1.42
CA ASP A 250 5.42 -12.12 -2.54
C ASP A 250 5.57 -10.61 -2.69
N GLN A 251 4.50 -9.83 -2.50
CA GLN A 251 4.58 -8.36 -2.47
C GLN A 251 5.50 -7.86 -1.34
N SER A 252 5.47 -8.48 -0.17
CA SER A 252 6.36 -8.14 0.95
C SER A 252 7.85 -8.38 0.58
N LYS A 253 8.15 -9.46 -0.16
CA LYS A 253 9.51 -9.70 -0.67
C LYS A 253 9.94 -8.66 -1.70
N GLU A 254 9.03 -8.28 -2.62
CA GLU A 254 9.31 -7.23 -3.60
C GLU A 254 9.62 -5.89 -2.92
N ILE A 255 8.81 -5.51 -1.92
CA ILE A 255 9.01 -4.31 -1.11
C ILE A 255 10.39 -4.34 -0.43
N THR A 256 10.79 -5.49 0.13
CA THR A 256 12.13 -5.67 0.72
C THR A 256 13.23 -5.42 -0.31
N GLY A 257 13.06 -5.91 -1.54
CA GLY A 257 13.99 -5.65 -2.64
C GLY A 257 14.04 -4.18 -3.07
N VAL A 258 12.92 -3.44 -2.97
CA VAL A 258 12.89 -2.00 -3.22
C VAL A 258 13.68 -1.26 -2.14
N PHE A 259 13.54 -1.61 -0.86
CA PHE A 259 14.30 -0.98 0.22
C PHE A 259 15.80 -1.12 0.05
N GLN A 260 16.27 -2.29 -0.36
CA GLN A 260 17.70 -2.48 -0.62
C GLN A 260 18.22 -1.47 -1.67
N LYS A 261 17.45 -1.22 -2.74
CA LYS A 261 17.81 -0.21 -3.76
C LYS A 261 17.72 1.21 -3.22
N CYS A 262 16.78 1.48 -2.31
CA CYS A 262 16.67 2.78 -1.64
C CYS A 262 17.87 3.04 -0.74
N ASP A 263 18.33 2.05 0.03
CA ASP A 263 19.55 2.13 0.85
C ASP A 263 20.77 2.46 -0.03
N GLU A 264 20.96 1.73 -1.14
CA GLU A 264 22.02 2.00 -2.12
C GLU A 264 21.96 3.43 -2.69
N SER A 265 20.74 3.92 -2.96
CA SER A 265 20.54 5.28 -3.47
C SER A 265 20.84 6.36 -2.43
N ILE A 266 20.48 6.12 -1.16
CA ILE A 266 20.76 7.02 -0.04
C ILE A 266 22.26 7.11 0.21
N ASP A 267 22.97 5.99 0.15
CA ASP A 267 24.43 5.97 0.29
C ASP A 267 25.11 6.75 -0.83
N ALA A 268 24.64 6.58 -2.08
CA ALA A 268 25.15 7.32 -3.23
C ALA A 268 24.91 8.85 -3.12
N ILE A 269 23.72 9.26 -2.65
CA ILE A 269 23.41 10.68 -2.41
C ILE A 269 24.27 11.22 -1.27
N SER A 270 24.43 10.45 -0.18
CA SER A 270 25.26 10.85 0.97
C SER A 270 26.72 11.06 0.57
N GLY A 271 27.27 10.20 -0.30
CA GLY A 271 28.60 10.40 -0.87
C GLY A 271 28.69 11.66 -1.75
N SER A 272 27.69 11.90 -2.59
CA SER A 272 27.61 13.12 -3.41
C SER A 272 27.52 14.40 -2.57
N ILE A 273 26.88 14.31 -1.40
CA ILE A 273 26.81 15.36 -0.38
C ILE A 273 28.17 15.70 0.18
N GLU A 274 28.93 14.68 0.56
CA GLU A 274 30.28 14.88 1.08
C GLU A 274 31.19 15.54 0.04
N ASP A 275 31.13 15.09 -1.21
CA ASP A 275 31.92 15.64 -2.31
C ASP A 275 31.53 17.08 -2.64
N SER A 276 30.24 17.40 -2.69
CA SER A 276 29.77 18.76 -2.94
C SER A 276 30.18 19.73 -1.83
N ASN A 277 30.17 19.29 -0.57
CA ASN A 277 30.70 20.09 0.54
C ASN A 277 32.18 20.41 0.39
N LYS A 278 32.99 19.46 -0.11
CA LYS A 278 34.40 19.73 -0.45
C LYS A 278 34.51 20.78 -1.57
N TYR A 279 33.68 20.68 -2.60
CA TYR A 279 33.63 21.68 -3.68
C TYR A 279 33.23 23.07 -3.18
N PHE A 280 32.21 23.19 -2.33
CA PHE A 280 31.80 24.48 -1.77
C PHE A 280 32.93 25.15 -1.00
N ASN A 281 33.61 24.41 -0.12
CA ASN A 281 34.74 24.95 0.63
C ASN A 281 35.86 25.44 -0.30
N ASN A 282 36.21 24.66 -1.32
CA ASN A 282 37.24 25.05 -2.30
C ASN A 282 36.86 26.33 -3.08
N VAL A 283 35.59 26.50 -3.43
CA VAL A 283 35.13 27.70 -4.14
C VAL A 283 35.12 28.91 -3.21
N THR A 284 34.63 28.77 -1.98
CA THR A 284 34.69 29.84 -0.97
C THR A 284 36.13 30.31 -0.73
N ASP A 285 37.08 29.38 -0.61
CA ASP A 285 38.50 29.70 -0.48
C ASP A 285 39.04 30.43 -1.72
N SER A 286 38.64 29.99 -2.92
CA SER A 286 39.04 30.63 -4.19
C SER A 286 38.50 32.06 -4.31
N ILE A 287 37.26 32.30 -3.90
CA ILE A 287 36.64 33.63 -3.85
C ILE A 287 37.41 34.54 -2.90
N PHE A 288 37.76 34.03 -1.71
CA PHE A 288 38.55 34.77 -0.73
C PHE A 288 39.95 35.11 -1.25
N GLU A 289 40.64 34.17 -1.91
CA GLU A 289 41.93 34.43 -2.55
C GLU A 289 41.84 35.48 -3.66
N LEU A 290 40.81 35.42 -4.50
CA LEU A 290 40.59 36.38 -5.59
C LEU A 290 40.36 37.79 -5.04
N LYS A 291 39.52 37.92 -4.00
CA LYS A 291 39.29 39.18 -3.29
C LYS A 291 40.61 39.78 -2.80
N ASN A 292 41.43 38.99 -2.11
CA ASN A 292 42.73 39.45 -1.61
C ASN A 292 43.70 39.88 -2.74
N LYS A 293 43.76 39.12 -3.85
CA LYS A 293 44.61 39.45 -4.99
C LYS A 293 44.19 40.76 -5.65
N ILE A 294 42.89 41.01 -5.78
CA ILE A 294 42.37 42.26 -6.36
C ILE A 294 42.59 43.44 -5.42
N THR A 295 42.34 43.29 -4.11
CA THR A 295 42.66 44.34 -3.14
C THR A 295 44.14 44.73 -3.20
N LYS A 296 45.04 43.75 -3.31
CA LYS A 296 46.48 44.01 -3.46
C LYS A 296 46.79 44.75 -4.78
N LYS A 297 46.12 44.40 -5.87
CA LYS A 297 46.30 45.06 -7.17
C LYS A 297 45.78 46.52 -7.14
N GLY A 298 44.67 46.77 -6.45
CA GLY A 298 44.16 48.11 -6.19
C GLY A 298 45.16 48.99 -5.42
N LEU A 299 45.83 48.44 -4.39
CA LEU A 299 46.91 49.14 -3.69
C LEU A 299 48.08 49.47 -4.62
N MET A 300 48.46 48.55 -5.53
CA MET A 300 49.51 48.83 -6.52
C MET A 300 49.11 49.94 -7.51
N PHE A 301 47.83 50.04 -7.88
CA PHE A 301 47.37 51.16 -8.71
C PHE A 301 47.39 52.50 -7.98
N GLU A 302 47.15 52.51 -6.67
CA GLU A 302 47.32 53.70 -5.84
C GLU A 302 48.79 54.15 -5.77
N ASP A 303 49.71 53.19 -5.57
CA ASP A 303 51.15 53.45 -5.63
C ASP A 303 51.57 53.98 -7.01
N MET A 304 51.03 53.41 -8.10
CA MET A 304 51.25 53.92 -9.45
C MET A 304 50.70 55.34 -9.63
N ASN A 305 49.55 55.65 -9.04
CA ASN A 305 48.96 56.98 -9.08
C ASN A 305 49.88 58.01 -8.43
N ASN A 306 50.38 57.71 -7.23
CA ASN A 306 51.33 58.54 -6.50
C ASN A 306 52.61 58.84 -7.30
N VAL A 307 53.09 57.88 -8.10
CA VAL A 307 54.27 58.06 -8.96
C VAL A 307 53.93 58.84 -10.23
N LEU A 308 52.82 58.51 -10.91
CA LEU A 308 52.40 59.13 -12.17
C LEU A 308 52.02 60.60 -12.01
N GLU A 309 51.36 60.97 -10.91
CA GLU A 309 51.02 62.37 -10.61
C GLU A 309 52.24 63.28 -10.41
N GLN A 310 53.40 62.70 -10.09
CA GLN A 310 54.65 63.47 -9.95
C GLN A 310 55.31 63.78 -11.31
N PHE A 311 54.99 63.05 -12.39
CA PHE A 311 55.63 63.26 -13.69
C PHE A 311 55.38 64.67 -14.26
N ASP A 312 54.14 65.14 -14.27
CA ASP A 312 53.81 66.48 -14.80
C ASP A 312 54.53 67.60 -14.00
N PRO A 313 54.50 67.61 -12.65
CA PRO A 313 55.31 68.53 -11.84
C PRO A 313 56.82 68.46 -12.12
N TYR A 314 57.40 67.25 -12.23
CA TYR A 314 58.82 67.08 -12.51
C TYR A 314 59.20 67.57 -13.91
N ILE A 315 58.41 67.24 -14.93
CA ILE A 315 58.62 67.70 -16.30
C ILE A 315 58.53 69.23 -16.35
N ASN A 316 57.52 69.83 -15.71
CA ASN A 316 57.37 71.28 -15.63
C ASN A 316 58.55 71.95 -14.90
N LYS A 317 59.07 71.33 -13.84
CA LYS A 317 60.27 71.79 -13.15
C LYS A 317 61.50 71.76 -14.06
N ILE A 318 61.76 70.65 -14.77
CA ILE A 318 62.88 70.55 -15.72
C ILE A 318 62.76 71.57 -16.86
N ILE A 319 61.55 71.80 -17.37
CA ILE A 319 61.29 72.82 -18.40
C ILE A 319 61.59 74.23 -17.86
N ASN A 320 61.21 74.52 -16.61
CA ASN A 320 61.44 75.83 -16.01
C ASN A 320 62.90 76.06 -15.58
N ASP A 321 63.61 75.02 -15.14
CA ASP A 321 65.02 75.07 -14.76
C ASP A 321 65.97 75.20 -15.99
N ASN A 322 65.47 74.93 -17.19
CA ASN A 322 66.23 75.00 -18.47
C ASN A 322 65.66 76.02 -19.48
N LYS A 323 64.83 76.96 -19.01
CA LYS A 323 64.42 78.16 -19.76
C LYS A 323 65.46 79.27 -19.59
#